data_AF-A0A9N7MXV2-F1
#
_entry.id   AF-A0A9N7MXV2-F1
#
_cell.length_a   1.000
_cell.length_b   1.000
_cell.length_c   1.000
_cell.angle_alpha   90.00
_cell.angle_beta   90.00
_cell.angle_gamma   90.00
#
_symmetry.space_group_name_H-M   'P 1'
#
loop_
_entity.id
_entity.type
_entity.pdbx_description
1 polymer ?
#
loop_
_entity_poly.entity_id
_entity_poly.type
_entity_poly.pdbx_seq_one_letter_code
_entity_poly.pdbx_strand_id
1 'polypeptide(L)'
;MHLLQIKPPAIFILVVLVTTLLPPTVRSNPNPIKLPSDQAENDICPLNSKPDVCPVKCFRPDPVCGVDGVTYWCGCTEAHCAGARVKKLGFCEVGNGGSGTAGQALLLVHIIWLILLGVFALFGLL
;
A
#
# COMPACT_ATOMS: atom_id res chain seq x y z
N MET A 1 22.21 20.91 -43.03
CA MET A 1 20.77 20.59 -42.98
C MET A 1 20.56 19.07 -43.07
N HIS A 2 21.29 18.29 -42.26
CA HIS A 2 21.15 16.83 -42.18
C HIS A 2 20.16 16.50 -41.05
N LEU A 3 18.87 16.76 -41.31
CA LEU A 3 17.81 16.23 -40.47
C LEU A 3 17.67 14.74 -40.79
N LEU A 4 18.27 13.97 -39.89
CA LEU A 4 18.35 12.53 -39.82
C LEU A 4 16.97 11.89 -40.07
N GLN A 5 16.88 11.10 -41.15
CA GLN A 5 15.79 10.17 -41.46
C GLN A 5 15.74 9.03 -40.43
N ILE A 6 15.32 9.30 -39.20
CA ILE A 6 15.18 8.28 -38.15
C ILE A 6 13.82 7.62 -38.33
N LYS A 7 13.85 6.34 -38.71
CA LYS A 7 12.65 5.50 -38.89
C LYS A 7 11.85 5.47 -37.56
N PRO A 8 10.50 5.56 -37.59
CA PRO A 8 9.66 5.55 -36.38
C PRO A 8 9.96 4.44 -35.35
N PRO A 9 10.33 3.18 -35.74
CA PRO A 9 10.69 2.17 -34.74
C PRO A 9 12.02 2.47 -34.01
N ALA A 10 12.94 3.20 -34.64
CA ALA A 10 14.24 3.52 -34.04
C ALA A 10 14.11 4.61 -32.96
N ILE A 11 13.16 5.53 -33.10
CA ILE A 11 12.82 6.52 -32.07
C ILE A 11 12.27 5.80 -30.83
N PHE A 12 11.37 4.83 -31.03
CA PHE A 12 10.79 4.07 -29.93
C PHE A 12 11.84 3.26 -29.16
N ILE A 13 12.76 2.61 -29.88
CA ILE A 13 13.89 1.88 -29.29
C ILE A 13 14.81 2.83 -28.52
N LEU A 14 15.10 4.02 -29.05
CA LEU A 14 15.93 5.02 -28.38
C LEU A 14 15.27 5.50 -27.07
N VAL A 15 13.96 5.76 -27.08
CA VAL A 15 13.22 6.18 -25.88
C VAL A 15 13.24 5.09 -24.80
N VAL A 16 12.98 3.83 -25.18
CA VAL A 16 13.02 2.69 -24.25
C VAL A 16 14.43 2.50 -23.67
N LEU A 17 15.46 2.57 -24.51
CA LEU A 17 16.86 2.46 -24.10
C LEU A 17 17.25 3.60 -23.13
N VAL A 18 16.84 4.84 -23.42
CA VAL A 18 17.08 6.00 -22.55
C VAL A 18 16.35 5.84 -21.21
N THR A 19 15.09 5.39 -21.20
CA THR A 19 14.34 5.16 -19.95
C THR A 19 14.86 4.01 -19.09
N THR A 20 15.56 3.03 -19.69
CA THR A 20 16.12 1.87 -18.98
C THR A 20 17.57 2.11 -18.52
N LEU A 21 18.33 2.92 -19.24
CA LEU A 21 19.70 3.32 -18.88
C LEU A 21 19.75 4.51 -17.91
N LEU A 22 18.67 5.29 -17.81
CA LEU A 22 18.49 6.28 -16.76
C LEU A 22 17.86 5.57 -15.54
N PRO A 23 18.61 5.24 -14.48
CA PRO A 23 17.97 4.84 -13.24
C PRO A 23 17.07 6.00 -12.81
N PRO A 24 15.80 5.76 -12.42
CA PRO A 24 15.02 6.80 -11.80
C PRO A 24 15.76 7.13 -10.51
N THR A 25 16.43 8.29 -10.46
CA THR A 25 16.98 8.84 -9.22
C THR A 25 15.80 9.27 -8.35
N VAL A 26 15.11 8.28 -7.78
CA VAL A 26 14.19 8.46 -6.68
C VAL A 26 15.08 8.77 -5.49
N ARG A 27 15.28 10.06 -5.25
CA ARG A 27 15.91 10.56 -4.03
C ARG A 27 14.95 10.24 -2.87
N SER A 28 15.02 9.03 -2.34
CA SER A 28 14.48 8.74 -1.01
C SER A 28 15.30 9.57 -0.03
N ASN A 29 14.72 10.65 0.48
CA ASN A 29 15.35 11.48 1.49
C ASN A 29 15.28 10.68 2.81
N PRO A 30 16.40 10.19 3.38
CA PRO A 30 16.38 9.35 4.56
C PRO A 30 16.36 10.24 5.80
N ASN A 31 15.38 11.13 5.90
CA ASN A 31 15.03 11.73 7.18
C ASN A 31 13.82 10.95 7.69
N PRO A 32 14.01 9.95 8.56
CA PRO A 32 12.90 9.46 9.35
C PRO A 32 12.45 10.66 10.20
N ILE A 33 11.33 11.26 9.81
CA ILE A 33 10.63 12.21 10.67
C ILE A 33 10.29 11.39 11.92
N LYS A 34 11.09 11.60 12.97
CA LYS A 34 10.90 11.02 14.28
C LYS A 34 9.62 11.65 14.83
N LEU A 35 8.49 10.98 14.60
CA LEU A 35 7.24 11.38 15.23
C LEU A 35 7.41 11.28 16.75
N PRO A 36 6.96 12.27 17.51
CA PRO A 36 6.89 12.19 18.97
C PRO A 36 5.78 11.20 19.35
N SER A 37 6.01 9.91 19.14
CA SER A 37 5.19 8.82 19.70
C SER A 37 5.91 8.08 20.82
N ASP A 38 7.16 8.44 21.12
CA ASP A 38 8.00 7.74 22.11
C ASP A 38 7.88 8.29 23.54
N GLN A 39 7.04 9.30 23.80
CA GLN A 39 6.88 9.83 25.16
C GLN A 39 5.50 10.41 25.36
N ALA A 40 4.54 9.51 25.62
CA ALA A 40 3.48 9.79 26.56
C ALA A 40 2.93 8.46 27.06
N GLU A 41 3.08 8.18 28.34
CA GLU A 41 2.22 7.27 29.11
C GLU A 41 0.78 7.81 29.19
N ASN A 42 0.24 8.25 28.07
CA ASN A 42 -1.18 8.53 27.91
C ASN A 42 -1.72 7.27 27.26
N ASP A 43 -2.35 6.38 28.04
CA ASP A 43 -3.05 5.23 27.49
C ASP A 43 -3.97 5.71 26.36
N ILE A 44 -3.58 5.43 25.10
CA ILE A 44 -4.26 5.87 23.87
C ILE A 44 -5.74 5.47 23.89
N CYS A 45 -6.03 4.38 24.61
CA CYS A 45 -7.35 3.90 24.93
C CYS A 45 -7.40 3.52 26.42
N PRO A 46 -8.00 4.35 27.29
CA PRO A 46 -8.14 4.03 28.71
C PRO A 46 -9.07 2.82 28.90
N LEU A 47 -8.56 1.77 29.55
CA LEU A 47 -9.34 0.57 29.83
C LEU A 47 -10.17 0.78 31.09
N ASN A 48 -11.42 1.23 30.93
CA ASN A 48 -12.26 1.59 32.09
C ASN A 48 -12.86 0.37 32.83
N SER A 49 -12.96 -0.79 32.18
CA SER A 49 -13.33 -2.10 32.74
C SER A 49 -13.45 -3.12 31.59
N LYS A 50 -13.11 -4.40 31.79
CA LYS A 50 -13.34 -5.45 30.77
C LYS A 50 -14.83 -5.76 30.71
N PRO A 51 -15.54 -5.51 29.60
CA PRO A 51 -16.96 -5.80 29.51
C PRO A 51 -17.20 -7.31 29.34
N ASP A 52 -18.16 -7.88 30.08
CA ASP A 52 -18.57 -9.30 29.98
C ASP A 52 -19.33 -9.61 28.67
N VAL A 53 -19.87 -8.59 28.01
CA VAL A 53 -20.57 -8.69 26.71
C VAL A 53 -20.12 -7.54 25.81
N CYS A 54 -19.83 -7.85 24.55
CA CYS A 54 -19.34 -6.88 23.57
C CYS A 54 -20.26 -6.70 22.36
N PRO A 55 -21.32 -5.88 22.46
CA PRO A 55 -22.13 -5.52 21.30
C PRO A 55 -21.44 -4.40 20.51
N VAL A 56 -20.27 -4.67 19.94
CA VAL A 56 -19.53 -3.67 19.15
C VAL A 56 -20.23 -3.46 17.81
N LYS A 57 -20.70 -2.24 17.57
CA LYS A 57 -21.30 -1.81 16.30
C LYS A 57 -20.81 -0.41 16.00
N CYS A 58 -20.05 -0.25 14.94
CA CYS A 58 -19.69 1.06 14.40
C CYS A 58 -20.22 1.21 12.98
N PHE A 59 -20.85 2.35 12.69
CA PHE A 59 -21.27 2.72 11.33
C PHE A 59 -20.14 3.44 10.58
N ARG A 60 -19.38 4.26 11.31
CA ARG A 60 -18.17 4.94 10.83
C ARG A 60 -16.95 4.14 11.28
N PRO A 61 -16.03 3.79 10.37
CA PRO A 61 -14.78 3.16 10.75
C PRO A 61 -13.92 4.17 11.53
N ASP A 62 -13.41 3.71 12.66
CA ASP A 62 -12.45 4.39 13.53
C ASP A 62 -11.27 3.42 13.78
N PRO A 63 -10.35 3.27 12.81
CA PRO A 63 -9.34 2.22 12.87
C PRO A 63 -8.31 2.51 13.98
N VAL A 64 -7.96 1.48 14.75
CA VAL A 64 -6.87 1.50 15.73
C VAL A 64 -5.97 0.27 15.57
N CYS A 65 -4.68 0.43 15.84
CA CYS A 65 -3.72 -0.64 15.75
C CYS A 65 -3.46 -1.25 17.12
N GLY A 66 -3.80 -2.52 17.28
CA GLY A 66 -3.47 -3.28 18.47
C GLY A 66 -1.97 -3.58 18.58
N VAL A 67 -1.51 -3.87 19.80
CA VAL A 67 -0.15 -4.36 20.06
C VAL A 67 0.12 -5.72 19.39
N ASP A 68 -0.94 -6.44 19.05
CA ASP A 68 -0.95 -7.70 18.30
C ASP A 68 -0.81 -7.50 16.78
N GLY A 69 -0.75 -6.26 16.29
CA GLY A 69 -0.65 -5.95 14.87
C GLY A 69 -1.98 -6.08 14.11
N VAL A 70 -3.09 -6.28 14.82
CA VAL A 70 -4.43 -6.33 14.22
C VAL A 70 -5.02 -4.92 14.17
N THR A 71 -5.61 -4.57 13.03
CA THR A 71 -6.39 -3.33 12.90
C THR A 71 -7.82 -3.59 13.36
N TYR A 72 -8.23 -2.90 14.42
CA TYR A 72 -9.61 -2.88 14.91
C TYR A 72 -10.34 -1.69 14.29
N TRP A 73 -11.45 -1.92 13.62
CA TRP A 73 -12.17 -0.93 12.79
C TRP A 73 -13.19 -0.10 13.56
N CYS A 74 -13.62 -0.57 14.74
CA CYS A 74 -14.56 0.11 15.63
C CYS A 74 -13.85 0.73 16.85
N GLY A 75 -12.56 1.02 16.72
CA GLY A 75 -11.77 1.78 17.68
C GLY A 75 -11.42 1.01 18.96
N CYS A 76 -11.16 1.77 20.01
CA CYS A 76 -10.74 1.26 21.32
C CYS A 76 -11.72 0.23 21.91
N THR A 77 -13.03 0.40 21.69
CA THR A 77 -14.06 -0.49 22.25
C THR A 77 -13.97 -1.91 21.69
N GLU A 78 -13.65 -2.03 20.40
CA GLU A 78 -13.44 -3.32 19.75
C GLU A 78 -12.14 -3.97 20.19
N ALA A 79 -11.05 -3.18 20.24
CA ALA A 79 -9.76 -3.65 20.70
C ALA A 79 -9.84 -4.18 22.14
N HIS A 80 -10.47 -3.43 23.06
CA HIS A 80 -10.65 -3.84 24.45
C HIS A 80 -11.56 -5.05 24.60
N CYS A 81 -12.60 -5.16 23.77
CA CYS A 81 -13.41 -6.36 23.73
C CYS A 81 -12.58 -7.59 23.39
N ALA A 82 -11.76 -7.51 22.33
CA ALA A 82 -10.85 -8.56 21.93
C ALA A 82 -9.71 -8.78 22.95
N GLY A 83 -9.58 -7.92 23.96
CA GLY A 83 -8.51 -7.96 24.96
C GLY A 83 -7.18 -7.42 24.45
N ALA A 84 -7.16 -6.74 23.30
CA ALA A 84 -5.99 -6.09 22.77
C ALA A 84 -5.78 -4.70 23.38
N ARG A 85 -4.51 -4.39 23.70
CA ARG A 85 -4.05 -3.03 23.99
C ARG A 85 -3.81 -2.30 22.68
N VAL A 86 -4.16 -1.02 22.61
CA VAL A 86 -3.93 -0.21 21.40
C VAL A 86 -2.53 0.40 21.46
N LYS A 87 -1.74 0.14 20.41
CA LYS A 87 -0.39 0.68 20.22
C LYS A 87 -0.40 2.07 19.57
N LYS A 88 -1.33 2.30 18.64
CA LYS A 88 -1.41 3.53 17.84
C LYS A 88 -2.84 3.73 17.33
N LEU A 89 -3.27 4.99 17.20
CA LEU A 89 -4.48 5.35 16.46
C LEU A 89 -4.26 5.19 14.95
N GLY A 90 -5.28 4.77 14.21
CA GLY A 90 -5.17 4.42 12.79
C GLY A 90 -4.89 2.93 12.55
N PHE A 91 -4.77 2.56 11.28
CA PHE A 91 -4.48 1.18 10.88
C PHE A 91 -3.07 0.75 11.30
N CYS A 92 -2.88 -0.54 11.47
CA CYS A 92 -1.55 -1.09 11.68
C CYS A 92 -0.71 -0.92 10.43
N GLU A 93 0.55 -0.52 10.62
CA GLU A 93 1.54 -0.56 9.57
C GLU A 93 1.66 -2.00 9.08
N VAL A 94 1.32 -2.23 7.82
CA VAL A 94 1.54 -3.51 7.14
C VAL A 94 3.04 -3.60 6.89
N GLY A 95 3.81 -3.86 7.94
CA GLY A 95 5.25 -3.99 7.86
C GLY A 95 5.60 -5.20 7.01
N ASN A 96 5.98 -4.98 5.75
CA ASN A 96 6.63 -5.90 4.80
C ASN A 96 6.08 -7.35 4.70
N GLY A 97 4.97 -7.69 5.32
CA GLY A 97 4.24 -8.95 5.24
C GLY A 97 2.92 -8.64 4.56
N GLY A 98 2.91 -8.81 3.24
CA GLY A 98 1.85 -8.35 2.36
C GLY A 98 0.45 -8.79 2.79
N SER A 99 -0.29 -7.88 3.40
CA SER A 99 -1.75 -7.93 3.49
C SER A 99 -2.35 -6.78 2.66
N GLY A 100 -2.03 -6.82 1.37
CA GLY A 100 -2.58 -5.97 0.31
C GLY A 100 -2.41 -6.54 -1.10
N THR A 101 -1.81 -7.74 -1.24
CA THR A 101 -1.42 -8.33 -2.52
C THR A 101 -2.45 -9.31 -3.10
N ALA A 102 -3.49 -9.68 -2.35
CA ALA A 102 -4.54 -10.57 -2.86
C ALA A 102 -5.29 -9.96 -4.06
N GLY A 103 -5.47 -8.62 -4.07
CA GLY A 103 -6.04 -7.90 -5.21
C GLY A 103 -5.04 -7.52 -6.30
N GLN A 104 -3.74 -7.52 -6.01
CA GLN A 104 -2.70 -7.09 -6.96
C GLN A 104 -2.25 -8.22 -7.89
N ALA A 105 -2.31 -9.48 -7.44
CA ALA A 105 -1.91 -10.63 -8.26
C ALA A 105 -2.84 -10.83 -9.47
N LEU A 106 -4.17 -10.75 -9.27
CA LEU A 106 -5.14 -10.87 -10.36
C LEU A 106 -5.07 -9.70 -11.33
N LEU A 107 -4.80 -8.48 -10.82
CA LEU A 107 -4.60 -7.30 -11.65
C LEU A 107 -3.37 -7.47 -12.57
N LEU A 108 -2.28 -8.03 -12.06
CA LEU A 108 -1.06 -8.23 -12.85
C LEU A 108 -1.29 -9.23 -14.00
N VAL A 109 -1.96 -10.35 -13.74
CA VAL A 109 -2.32 -11.34 -14.77
C VAL A 109 -3.23 -10.73 -15.82
N HIS A 110 -4.22 -9.95 -15.40
CA HIS A 110 -5.14 -9.25 -16.31
C HIS A 110 -4.41 -8.25 -17.21
N ILE A 111 -3.48 -7.46 -16.64
CA ILE A 111 -2.68 -6.48 -17.41
C ILE A 111 -1.79 -7.19 -18.44
N ILE A 112 -1.10 -8.27 -18.06
CA ILE A 112 -0.23 -9.03 -18.99
C ILE A 112 -1.06 -9.59 -20.16
N TRP A 113 -2.24 -10.13 -19.88
CA TRP A 113 -3.13 -10.66 -20.91
C TRP A 113 -3.60 -9.58 -21.90
N LEU A 114 -3.99 -8.40 -21.41
CA LEU A 114 -4.36 -7.27 -22.27
C LEU A 114 -3.19 -6.79 -23.15
N ILE A 115 -1.98 -6.76 -22.61
CA ILE A 115 -0.77 -6.39 -23.37
C ILE A 115 -0.53 -7.39 -24.51
N LEU A 116 -0.60 -8.69 -24.22
CA LEU A 116 -0.39 -9.74 -25.23
C LEU A 116 -1.45 -9.67 -26.33
N LEU A 117 -2.73 -9.52 -25.99
CA LEU A 117 -3.79 -9.36 -26.98
C LEU A 117 -3.61 -8.12 -27.86
N GLY A 118 -3.24 -6.99 -27.27
CA GLY A 118 -2.96 -5.76 -28.02
C GLY A 118 -1.81 -5.93 -29.00
N VAL A 119 -0.75 -6.64 -28.59
CA VAL A 119 0.40 -6.97 -29.45
C VAL A 119 -0.03 -7.86 -30.62
N PHE A 120 -0.77 -8.95 -30.37
CA PHE A 120 -1.23 -9.85 -31.45
C PHE A 120 -2.11 -9.13 -32.48
N ALA A 121 -3.01 -8.27 -32.03
CA ALA A 121 -3.85 -7.46 -32.92
C ALA A 121 -3.01 -6.46 -33.75
N LEU A 122 -2.01 -5.82 -33.15
CA LEU A 122 -1.13 -4.88 -33.86
C LEU A 122 -0.29 -5.57 -34.94
N PHE A 123 0.20 -6.78 -34.67
CA PHE A 123 0.97 -7.58 -35.62
C PHE A 123 0.12 -8.36 -36.63
N GLY A 124 -1.21 -8.26 -36.54
CA GLY A 124 -2.14 -8.97 -37.44
C GLY A 124 -2.08 -10.49 -37.31
N LEU A 125 -1.75 -10.99 -36.12
CA LEU A 125 -1.56 -12.42 -35.81
C LEU A 125 -2.81 -13.03 -35.15
N LEU A 126 -3.94 -12.31 -35.18
CA LEU A 126 -5.21 -12.64 -34.55
C LEU A 126 -6.35 -12.66 -35.58
#